data_AF-A0AAN1FHL8-F1
#
_entry.id   AF-A0AAN1FHL8-F1
#
_cell.length_a   1.000
_cell.length_b   1.000
_cell.length_c   1.000
_cell.angle_alpha   90.00
_cell.angle_beta   90.00
_cell.angle_gamma   90.00
#
_symmetry.space_group_name_H-M   'P 1'
#
loop_
_entity.id
_entity.type
_entity.pdbx_description
1 polymer ?
#
loop_
_entity_poly.entity_id
_entity_poly.type
_entity_poly.pdbx_seq_one_letter_code
_entity_poly.pdbx_strand_id
1 'polypeptide(L)'
;MSFSGYLEGDIYSHCWFYESARRSFDHEGYGETCGGITAIALTAFMVESYLNLSCKLIFDVQSRASKILDHPPSDFYELIDQTPKGTDIYERVAIAYGYKKQLKKLISALEAKVSGRKKDKFTRLSAEKSFYEIDDAIRFSPRAKFDALAEALYDDELIKSEHRELIGELFRLRNSLAHGRSELVKNSFTVVSDTNSHFSPHLVPELQASWQEKCSQKNAHKLFNDSCEIIKFLSNLAFGNKYPFRMPTQVGAFTQG
;
A
#
# COMPACT_ATOMS: atom_id res chain seq x y z
N MET A 1 24.31 -39.63 7.58
CA MET A 1 23.42 -39.19 6.49
C MET A 1 23.18 -37.71 6.69
N SER A 2 23.57 -36.90 5.72
CA SER A 2 23.36 -35.44 5.74
C SER A 2 22.53 -35.04 4.53
N PHE A 3 21.71 -34.00 4.64
CA PHE A 3 20.98 -33.45 3.50
C PHE A 3 21.46 -32.04 3.24
N SER A 4 21.62 -31.69 1.97
CA SER A 4 21.85 -30.31 1.51
C SER A 4 20.63 -29.83 0.73
N GLY A 5 20.22 -28.58 0.89
CA GLY A 5 19.09 -28.04 0.17
C GLY A 5 19.16 -26.53 -0.04
N TYR A 6 18.28 -26.04 -0.90
CA TYR A 6 18.06 -24.61 -1.14
C TYR A 6 16.58 -24.29 -1.06
N LEU A 7 16.26 -23.03 -0.78
CA LEU A 7 14.90 -22.53 -0.68
C LEU A 7 14.80 -21.17 -1.38
N GLU A 8 13.80 -21.00 -2.24
CA GLU A 8 13.58 -19.79 -3.01
C GLU A 8 12.10 -19.35 -2.96
N GLY A 9 11.87 -18.04 -3.01
CA GLY A 9 10.54 -17.46 -3.04
C GLY A 9 10.55 -15.97 -2.70
N ASP A 10 9.48 -15.29 -3.09
CA ASP A 10 9.30 -13.87 -2.77
C ASP A 10 8.95 -13.66 -1.29
N ILE A 11 9.36 -12.52 -0.72
CA ILE A 11 8.94 -12.09 0.62
C ILE A 11 8.19 -10.77 0.49
N TYR A 12 6.93 -10.77 0.90
CA TYR A 12 6.06 -9.61 0.79
C TYR A 12 5.93 -8.92 2.14
N SER A 13 6.66 -7.81 2.31
CA SER A 13 6.68 -7.04 3.56
C SER A 13 5.32 -6.52 4.00
N HIS A 14 4.41 -6.18 3.06
CA HIS A 14 3.05 -5.73 3.40
C HIS A 14 2.25 -6.81 4.15
N CYS A 15 2.45 -8.10 3.87
CA CYS A 15 1.80 -9.19 4.61
C CYS A 15 2.30 -9.24 6.07
N TRP A 16 3.59 -9.01 6.29
CA TRP A 16 4.15 -8.93 7.64
C TRP A 16 3.63 -7.72 8.40
N PHE A 17 3.60 -6.55 7.76
CA PHE A 17 3.03 -5.35 8.37
C PHE A 17 1.54 -5.48 8.67
N TYR A 18 0.78 -6.16 7.79
CA TYR A 18 -0.63 -6.51 8.03
C TYR A 18 -0.78 -7.35 9.31
N GLU A 19 -0.04 -8.44 9.42
CA GLU A 19 -0.09 -9.30 10.62
C GLU A 19 0.39 -8.59 11.88
N SER A 20 1.43 -7.76 11.78
CA SER A 20 1.92 -6.96 12.90
C SER A 20 0.89 -5.93 13.36
N ALA A 21 0.25 -5.21 12.43
CA ALA A 21 -0.79 -4.24 12.76
C ALA A 21 -2.00 -4.93 13.41
N ARG A 22 -2.46 -6.04 12.83
CA ARG A 22 -3.57 -6.82 13.39
C ARG A 22 -3.29 -7.26 14.83
N ARG A 23 -2.13 -7.87 15.07
CA ARG A 23 -1.72 -8.33 16.40
C ARG A 23 -1.50 -7.19 17.40
N SER A 24 -1.19 -5.98 16.93
CA SER A 24 -1.03 -4.82 17.82
C SER A 24 -2.35 -4.38 18.44
N PHE A 25 -3.50 -4.62 17.78
CA PHE A 25 -4.81 -4.36 18.36
C PHE A 25 -5.20 -5.34 19.45
N ASP A 26 -4.69 -6.58 19.37
CA ASP A 26 -5.01 -7.66 20.31
C ASP A 26 -4.06 -7.67 21.54
N HIS A 27 -3.04 -6.82 21.58
CA HIS A 27 -2.04 -6.81 22.64
C HIS A 27 -2.42 -5.88 23.80
N GLU A 28 -2.84 -6.47 24.91
CA GLU A 28 -3.28 -5.74 26.12
C GLU A 28 -2.18 -4.83 26.73
N GLY A 29 -0.90 -5.14 26.51
CA GLY A 29 0.23 -4.42 27.11
C GLY A 29 0.50 -3.02 26.55
N TYR A 30 -0.10 -2.63 25.43
CA TYR A 30 0.16 -1.32 24.83
C TYR A 30 -0.68 -0.18 25.43
N GLY A 31 -1.88 -0.47 25.92
CA GLY A 31 -2.88 0.57 26.20
C GLY A 31 -3.34 1.31 24.93
N GLU A 32 -4.33 2.19 25.09
CA GLU A 32 -5.04 2.85 23.97
C GLU A 32 -4.12 3.61 23.01
N THR A 33 -3.37 4.60 23.50
CA THR A 33 -2.61 5.51 22.64
C THR A 33 -1.39 4.85 22.02
N CYS A 34 -0.58 4.12 22.78
CA CYS A 34 0.62 3.46 22.23
C CYS A 34 0.24 2.35 21.26
N GLY A 35 -0.86 1.63 21.53
CA GLY A 35 -1.42 0.62 20.63
C GLY A 35 -1.84 1.24 19.31
N GLY A 36 -2.61 2.33 19.35
CA GLY A 36 -3.04 3.00 18.13
C GLY A 36 -1.91 3.68 17.33
N ILE A 37 -0.90 4.29 17.98
CA ILE A 37 0.30 4.80 17.30
C ILE A 37 0.99 3.66 16.54
N THR A 38 1.20 2.53 17.22
CA THR A 38 1.87 1.34 16.66
C THR A 38 1.09 0.82 15.45
N ALA A 39 -0.22 0.63 15.61
CA ALA A 39 -1.10 0.15 14.55
C ALA A 39 -1.10 1.09 13.32
N ILE A 40 -1.17 2.41 13.52
CA ILE A 40 -1.15 3.39 12.42
C ILE A 40 0.18 3.37 11.68
N ALA A 41 1.30 3.33 12.41
CA ALA A 41 2.63 3.26 11.79
C ALA A 41 2.77 1.99 10.94
N LEU A 42 2.38 0.84 11.48
CA LEU A 42 2.40 -0.44 10.76
C LEU A 42 1.44 -0.46 9.56
N THR A 43 0.26 0.14 9.70
CA THR A 43 -0.72 0.29 8.59
C THR A 43 -0.12 1.15 7.46
N ALA A 44 0.56 2.24 7.78
CA ALA A 44 1.21 3.07 6.78
C ALA A 44 2.35 2.32 6.04
N PHE A 45 3.15 1.52 6.75
CA PHE A 45 4.18 0.67 6.14
C PHE A 45 3.58 -0.45 5.29
N MET A 46 2.48 -1.07 5.74
CA MET A 46 1.71 -2.04 4.97
C MET A 46 1.27 -1.45 3.64
N VAL A 47 0.59 -0.30 3.68
CA VAL A 47 0.10 0.38 2.48
C VAL A 47 1.27 0.77 1.58
N GLU A 48 2.28 1.45 2.09
CA GLU A 48 3.45 1.86 1.29
C GLU A 48 4.12 0.66 0.60
N SER A 49 4.33 -0.43 1.33
CA SER A 49 4.89 -1.66 0.79
C SER A 49 4.00 -2.28 -0.29
N TYR A 50 2.68 -2.22 -0.15
CA TYR A 50 1.77 -2.77 -1.15
C TYR A 50 1.71 -1.90 -2.41
N LEU A 51 1.77 -0.57 -2.27
CA LEU A 51 1.86 0.35 -3.42
C LEU A 51 3.16 0.11 -4.21
N ASN A 52 4.27 -0.11 -3.51
CA ASN A 52 5.56 -0.47 -4.12
C ASN A 52 5.46 -1.76 -4.93
N LEU A 53 4.88 -2.81 -4.34
CA LEU A 53 4.67 -4.09 -5.04
C LEU A 53 3.74 -3.91 -6.25
N SER A 54 2.64 -3.17 -6.10
CA SER A 54 1.67 -2.95 -7.17
C SER A 54 2.31 -2.26 -8.36
N CYS A 55 3.09 -1.20 -8.12
CA CYS A 55 3.84 -0.52 -9.17
C CYS A 55 4.87 -1.47 -9.81
N LYS A 56 5.64 -2.24 -9.02
CA LYS A 56 6.59 -3.24 -9.54
C LYS A 56 5.92 -4.23 -10.49
N LEU A 57 4.80 -4.81 -10.07
CA LEU A 57 4.08 -5.80 -10.87
C LEU A 57 3.46 -5.20 -12.14
N ILE A 58 2.96 -3.96 -12.10
CA ILE A 58 2.43 -3.28 -13.29
C ILE A 58 3.54 -2.93 -14.29
N PHE A 59 4.73 -2.55 -13.80
CA PHE A 59 5.92 -2.32 -14.65
C PHE A 59 6.40 -3.60 -15.33
N ASP A 60 6.26 -4.75 -14.66
CA ASP A 60 6.66 -6.05 -15.20
C ASP A 60 5.60 -6.65 -16.14
N VAL A 61 5.38 -5.97 -17.28
CA VAL A 61 4.43 -6.39 -18.31
C VAL A 61 4.81 -7.74 -18.91
N GLN A 62 6.11 -8.01 -19.05
CA GLN A 62 6.60 -9.24 -19.66
C GLN A 62 6.25 -10.46 -18.82
N SER A 63 6.52 -10.46 -17.51
CA SER A 63 6.13 -11.57 -16.64
C SER A 63 4.62 -11.75 -16.54
N ARG A 64 3.84 -10.66 -16.61
CA ARG A 64 2.36 -10.74 -16.66
C ARG A 64 1.88 -11.40 -17.95
N ALA A 65 2.45 -11.04 -19.09
CA ALA A 65 2.14 -11.65 -20.37
C ALA A 65 2.56 -13.14 -20.40
N SER A 66 3.73 -13.48 -19.86
CA SER A 66 4.19 -14.87 -19.75
C SER A 66 3.21 -15.73 -18.97
N LYS A 67 2.68 -15.26 -17.83
CA LYS A 67 1.71 -16.00 -17.03
C LYS A 67 0.44 -16.35 -17.78
N ILE A 68 -0.02 -15.47 -18.67
CA ILE A 68 -1.17 -15.74 -19.54
C ILE A 68 -0.81 -16.75 -20.62
N LEU A 69 0.39 -16.69 -21.19
CA LEU A 69 0.85 -17.66 -22.19
C LEU A 69 1.03 -19.07 -21.60
N ASP A 70 1.56 -19.16 -20.38
CA ASP A 70 1.74 -20.44 -19.69
C ASP A 70 0.40 -21.08 -19.31
N HIS A 71 -0.63 -20.25 -19.04
CA HIS A 71 -1.96 -20.69 -18.62
C HIS A 71 -3.06 -19.87 -19.33
N PRO A 72 -3.30 -20.10 -20.64
CA PRO A 72 -4.23 -19.28 -21.41
C PRO A 72 -5.67 -19.45 -20.92
N PRO A 73 -6.39 -18.35 -20.63
CA PRO A 73 -7.82 -18.42 -20.35
C PRO A 73 -8.63 -18.74 -21.63
N SER A 74 -9.90 -19.08 -21.47
CA SER A 74 -10.77 -19.54 -22.57
C SER A 74 -10.96 -18.51 -23.69
N ASP A 75 -10.86 -17.22 -23.37
CA ASP A 75 -11.02 -16.08 -24.28
C ASP A 75 -9.70 -15.67 -25.00
N PHE A 76 -8.59 -16.37 -24.73
CA PHE A 76 -7.26 -15.98 -25.17
C PHE A 76 -7.15 -15.75 -26.68
N TYR A 77 -7.54 -16.73 -27.49
CA TYR A 77 -7.37 -16.63 -28.94
C TYR A 77 -8.26 -15.53 -29.54
N GLU A 78 -9.48 -15.38 -29.02
CA GLU A 78 -10.42 -14.33 -29.44
C GLU A 78 -9.85 -12.94 -29.19
N LEU A 79 -9.31 -12.69 -27.99
CA LEU A 79 -8.72 -11.40 -27.64
C LEU A 79 -7.43 -11.12 -28.41
N ILE A 80 -6.60 -12.14 -28.64
CA ILE A 80 -5.33 -11.99 -29.36
C ILE A 80 -5.56 -11.70 -30.85
N ASP A 81 -6.56 -12.30 -31.49
CA ASP A 81 -6.85 -12.06 -32.90
C ASP A 81 -7.32 -10.62 -33.21
N GLN A 82 -7.82 -9.92 -32.19
CA GLN A 82 -8.18 -8.49 -32.28
C GLN A 82 -6.96 -7.56 -32.20
N THR A 83 -5.76 -8.08 -31.92
CA THR A 83 -4.53 -7.28 -31.81
C THR A 83 -3.76 -7.20 -33.14
N PRO A 84 -2.92 -6.16 -33.34
CA PRO A 84 -2.14 -6.00 -34.57
C PRO A 84 -1.27 -7.22 -34.90
N LYS A 85 -1.45 -7.76 -36.11
CA LYS A 85 -0.65 -8.86 -36.66
C LYS A 85 0.80 -8.39 -36.93
N GLY A 86 1.77 -9.28 -36.75
CA GLY A 86 3.20 -9.00 -36.97
C GLY A 86 3.96 -8.46 -35.75
N THR A 87 3.27 -8.28 -34.62
CA THR A 87 3.86 -7.89 -33.33
C THR A 87 4.25 -9.13 -32.51
N ASP A 88 5.26 -9.01 -31.65
CA ASP A 88 5.67 -10.08 -30.73
C ASP A 88 4.50 -10.59 -29.86
N ILE A 89 4.48 -11.88 -29.55
CA ILE A 89 3.36 -12.51 -28.85
C ILE A 89 3.16 -11.94 -27.44
N TYR A 90 4.23 -11.64 -26.69
CA TYR A 90 4.11 -11.01 -25.37
C TYR A 90 3.51 -9.62 -25.47
N GLU A 91 3.90 -8.87 -26.50
CA GLU A 91 3.33 -7.55 -26.75
C GLU A 91 1.85 -7.62 -27.12
N ARG A 92 1.44 -8.60 -27.95
CA ARG A 92 0.03 -8.85 -28.27
C ARG A 92 -0.78 -9.18 -27.03
N VAL A 93 -0.28 -10.06 -26.16
CA VAL A 93 -0.91 -10.39 -24.86
C VAL A 93 -1.03 -9.15 -23.98
N ALA A 94 0.03 -8.35 -23.87
CA ALA A 94 0.00 -7.13 -23.08
C ALA A 94 -1.01 -6.09 -23.58
N ILE A 95 -1.27 -6.05 -24.90
CA ILE A 95 -2.30 -5.20 -25.49
C ILE A 95 -3.69 -5.78 -25.21
N ALA A 96 -3.91 -7.06 -25.53
CA ALA A 96 -5.19 -7.76 -25.40
C ALA A 96 -5.75 -7.68 -23.97
N TYR A 97 -4.91 -7.93 -22.97
CA TYR A 97 -5.30 -7.90 -21.54
C TYR A 97 -5.14 -6.52 -20.89
N GLY A 98 -4.88 -5.46 -21.68
CA GLY A 98 -4.83 -4.08 -21.19
C GLY A 98 -3.59 -3.70 -20.36
N TYR A 99 -2.63 -4.61 -20.15
CA TYR A 99 -1.42 -4.37 -19.36
C TYR A 99 -0.58 -3.21 -19.91
N LYS A 100 -0.48 -3.10 -21.24
CA LYS A 100 0.24 -2.00 -21.90
C LYS A 100 -0.43 -0.65 -21.67
N LYS A 101 -1.77 -0.61 -21.64
CA LYS A 101 -2.54 0.61 -21.33
C LYS A 101 -2.37 1.00 -19.87
N GLN A 102 -2.43 0.04 -18.95
CA GLN A 102 -2.19 0.25 -17.52
C GLN A 102 -0.78 0.81 -17.27
N LEU A 103 0.26 0.20 -17.87
CA LEU A 103 1.64 0.68 -17.73
C LEU A 103 1.80 2.11 -18.23
N LYS A 104 1.27 2.45 -19.41
CA LYS A 104 1.33 3.81 -19.97
C LYS A 104 0.67 4.84 -19.05
N LYS A 105 -0.51 4.54 -18.52
CA LYS A 105 -1.20 5.41 -17.57
C LYS A 105 -0.37 5.61 -16.29
N LEU A 106 0.19 4.53 -15.73
CA LEU A 106 1.02 4.59 -14.53
C LEU A 106 2.29 5.44 -14.76
N ILE A 107 3.02 5.21 -15.84
CA ILE A 107 4.23 5.98 -16.18
C ILE A 107 3.90 7.46 -16.34
N SER A 108 2.86 7.79 -17.11
CA SER A 108 2.44 9.18 -17.32
C SER A 108 2.07 9.87 -16.00
N ALA A 109 1.31 9.18 -15.14
CA ALA A 109 0.89 9.71 -13.86
C ALA A 109 2.07 9.89 -12.88
N LEU A 110 3.07 8.99 -12.88
CA LEU A 110 4.30 9.13 -12.10
C LEU A 110 5.19 10.27 -12.64
N GLU A 111 5.32 10.38 -13.95
CA GLU A 111 6.07 11.46 -14.62
C GLU A 111 5.52 12.83 -14.22
N ALA A 112 4.19 12.97 -14.16
CA ALA A 112 3.53 14.20 -13.73
C ALA A 112 3.83 14.60 -12.28
N LYS A 113 4.37 13.69 -11.45
CA LYS A 113 4.77 13.97 -10.05
C LYS A 113 6.22 14.44 -9.92
N VAL A 114 7.00 14.46 -11.00
CA VAL A 114 8.40 14.89 -11.01
C VAL A 114 8.65 16.04 -11.99
N SER A 115 9.64 16.87 -11.67
CA SER A 115 9.99 18.05 -12.48
C SER A 115 11.51 18.23 -12.59
N GLY A 116 11.93 19.02 -13.59
CA GLY A 116 13.34 19.32 -13.87
C GLY A 116 14.20 18.06 -13.99
N ARG A 117 15.38 18.07 -13.36
CA ARG A 117 16.35 16.96 -13.41
C ARG A 117 15.77 15.60 -12.98
N LYS A 118 14.79 15.59 -12.06
CA LYS A 118 14.14 14.33 -11.64
C LYS A 118 13.26 13.75 -12.76
N LYS A 119 12.62 14.61 -13.55
CA LYS A 119 11.82 14.20 -14.71
C LYS A 119 12.71 13.55 -15.77
N ASP A 120 13.80 14.20 -16.16
CA ASP A 120 14.75 13.66 -17.14
C ASP A 120 15.32 12.31 -16.70
N LYS A 121 15.65 12.21 -15.40
CA LYS A 121 16.12 10.96 -14.78
C LYS A 121 15.04 9.87 -14.83
N PHE A 122 13.79 10.20 -14.50
CA PHE A 122 12.68 9.26 -14.55
C PHE A 122 12.45 8.73 -15.97
N THR A 123 12.35 9.61 -16.97
CA THR A 123 12.15 9.23 -18.38
C THR A 123 13.21 8.25 -18.85
N ARG A 124 14.49 8.49 -18.52
CA ARG A 124 15.58 7.57 -18.85
C ARG A 124 15.41 6.21 -18.16
N LEU A 125 15.17 6.21 -16.84
CA LEU A 125 15.08 4.96 -16.07
C LEU A 125 13.84 4.13 -16.46
N SER A 126 12.72 4.76 -16.79
CA SER A 126 11.46 4.08 -17.12
C SER A 126 11.54 3.18 -18.35
N ALA A 127 12.54 3.37 -19.22
CA ALA A 127 12.74 2.55 -20.41
C ALA A 127 13.54 1.26 -20.14
N GLU A 128 14.33 1.22 -19.07
CA GLU A 128 15.39 0.21 -18.90
C GLU A 128 15.37 -0.51 -17.54
N LYS A 129 14.75 0.11 -16.53
CA LYS A 129 14.92 -0.29 -15.13
C LYS A 129 13.66 -0.84 -14.50
N SER A 130 13.85 -1.70 -13.50
CA SER A 130 12.76 -2.16 -12.65
C SER A 130 12.16 -0.99 -11.86
N PHE A 131 10.89 -1.11 -11.45
CA PHE A 131 10.24 -0.07 -10.65
C PHE A 131 11.01 0.24 -9.36
N TYR A 132 11.61 -0.75 -8.70
CA TYR A 132 12.36 -0.51 -7.47
C TYR A 132 13.62 0.32 -7.71
N GLU A 133 14.38 0.05 -8.78
CA GLU A 133 15.51 0.91 -9.15
C GLU A 133 15.06 2.33 -9.49
N ILE A 134 13.89 2.48 -10.12
CA ILE A 134 13.29 3.80 -10.41
C ILE A 134 12.90 4.50 -9.10
N ASP A 135 12.19 3.83 -8.20
CA ASP A 135 11.72 4.42 -6.94
C ASP A 135 12.89 4.76 -6.00
N ASP A 136 13.92 3.92 -5.93
CA ASP A 136 15.13 4.22 -5.15
C ASP A 136 15.83 5.49 -5.64
N ALA A 137 15.82 5.70 -6.96
CA ALA A 137 16.47 6.81 -7.63
C ALA A 137 15.67 8.12 -7.58
N ILE A 138 14.34 8.05 -7.56
CA ILE A 138 13.43 9.20 -7.64
C ILE A 138 12.82 9.55 -6.27
N ARG A 139 12.53 8.51 -5.48
CA ARG A 139 11.86 8.48 -4.18
C ARG A 139 10.45 9.06 -4.26
N PHE A 140 9.55 8.36 -4.94
CA PHE A 140 8.16 8.78 -4.99
C PHE A 140 7.53 8.66 -3.60
N SER A 141 6.76 9.68 -3.20
CA SER A 141 6.01 9.58 -1.96
C SER A 141 4.93 8.49 -2.07
N PRO A 142 4.50 7.88 -0.96
CA PRO A 142 3.41 6.90 -1.01
C PRO A 142 2.13 7.48 -1.62
N ARG A 143 1.83 8.75 -1.35
CA ARG A 143 0.71 9.46 -1.98
C ARG A 143 0.87 9.57 -3.50
N ALA A 144 2.07 9.89 -3.99
CA ALA A 144 2.33 9.96 -5.43
C ALA A 144 2.16 8.58 -6.09
N LYS A 145 2.61 7.51 -5.44
CA LYS A 145 2.42 6.13 -5.90
C LYS A 145 0.94 5.73 -5.94
N PHE A 146 0.19 6.03 -4.86
CA PHE A 146 -1.25 5.80 -4.83
C PHE A 146 -1.99 6.58 -5.93
N ASP A 147 -1.71 7.88 -6.07
CA ASP A 147 -2.34 8.72 -7.09
C ASP A 147 -2.12 8.13 -8.49
N ALA A 148 -0.90 7.67 -8.79
CA ALA A 148 -0.54 7.12 -10.08
C ALA A 148 -1.18 5.74 -10.34
N LEU A 149 -1.22 4.88 -9.32
CA LEU A 149 -1.98 3.63 -9.37
C LEU A 149 -3.47 3.90 -9.57
N ALA A 150 -4.01 4.91 -8.91
CA ALA A 150 -5.41 5.28 -9.02
C ALA A 150 -5.76 5.73 -10.45
N GLU A 151 -4.92 6.55 -11.10
CA GLU A 151 -5.10 6.91 -12.52
C GLU A 151 -5.01 5.70 -13.46
N ALA A 152 -4.17 4.72 -13.11
CA ALA A 152 -3.96 3.54 -13.93
C ALA A 152 -5.10 2.52 -13.85
N LEU A 153 -5.78 2.44 -12.69
CA LEU A 153 -6.67 1.33 -12.36
C LEU A 153 -8.14 1.73 -12.16
N TYR A 154 -8.43 2.93 -11.65
CA TYR A 154 -9.80 3.32 -11.31
C TYR A 154 -10.51 3.86 -12.55
N ASP A 155 -11.76 3.42 -12.72
CA ASP A 155 -12.68 4.01 -13.69
C ASP A 155 -13.70 4.94 -13.01
N ASP A 156 -13.98 4.73 -11.72
CA ASP A 156 -14.90 5.56 -10.92
C ASP A 156 -14.14 6.68 -10.18
N GLU A 157 -14.41 7.93 -10.57
CA GLU A 157 -13.77 9.12 -9.98
C GLU A 157 -14.22 9.42 -8.55
N LEU A 158 -15.43 9.02 -8.14
CA LEU A 158 -15.92 9.21 -6.78
C LEU A 158 -15.15 8.30 -5.82
N ILE A 159 -15.11 6.99 -6.11
CA ILE A 159 -14.38 6.01 -5.30
C ILE A 159 -12.88 6.37 -5.26
N LYS A 160 -12.32 6.79 -6.40
CA LYS A 160 -10.95 7.27 -6.50
C LYS A 160 -10.68 8.46 -5.57
N SER A 161 -11.57 9.44 -5.52
CA SER A 161 -11.42 10.61 -4.65
C SER A 161 -11.49 10.23 -3.16
N GLU A 162 -12.45 9.39 -2.78
CA GLU A 162 -12.61 8.90 -1.41
C GLU A 162 -11.36 8.16 -0.93
N HIS A 163 -10.85 7.22 -1.72
CA HIS A 163 -9.65 6.48 -1.37
C HIS A 163 -8.40 7.38 -1.32
N ARG A 164 -8.31 8.40 -2.20
CA ARG A 164 -7.22 9.40 -2.15
C ARG A 164 -7.22 10.16 -0.83
N GLU A 165 -8.40 10.51 -0.32
CA GLU A 165 -8.52 11.21 0.95
C GLU A 165 -8.08 10.33 2.12
N LEU A 166 -8.53 9.07 2.16
CA LEU A 166 -8.16 8.09 3.19
C LEU A 166 -6.65 7.81 3.22
N ILE A 167 -6.04 7.56 2.06
CA ILE A 167 -4.59 7.39 1.95
C ILE A 167 -3.85 8.67 2.33
N GLY A 168 -4.39 9.83 1.94
CA GLY A 168 -3.87 11.13 2.33
C GLY A 168 -3.92 11.36 3.84
N GLU A 169 -4.98 10.93 4.51
CA GLU A 169 -5.12 10.96 5.96
C GLU A 169 -4.08 10.05 6.65
N LEU A 170 -3.96 8.79 6.22
CA LEU A 170 -3.00 7.83 6.77
C LEU A 170 -1.57 8.37 6.75
N PHE A 171 -1.10 8.84 5.59
CA PHE A 171 0.27 9.35 5.49
C PHE A 171 0.48 10.71 6.15
N ARG A 172 -0.56 11.55 6.25
CA ARG A 172 -0.49 12.78 7.08
C ARG A 172 -0.31 12.42 8.55
N LEU A 173 -1.08 11.46 9.06
CA LEU A 173 -1.01 11.03 10.45
C LEU A 173 0.34 10.37 10.75
N ARG A 174 0.79 9.42 9.92
CA ARG A 174 2.13 8.81 10.02
C ARG A 174 3.24 9.85 10.03
N ASN A 175 3.18 10.86 9.15
CA ASN A 175 4.19 11.92 9.13
C ASN A 175 4.12 12.81 10.37
N SER A 176 2.94 13.10 10.89
CA SER A 176 2.78 13.83 12.15
C SER A 176 3.46 13.09 13.30
N LEU A 177 3.25 11.76 13.39
CA LEU A 177 3.88 10.89 14.38
C LEU A 177 5.41 10.84 14.21
N ALA A 178 5.87 10.62 12.98
CA ALA A 178 7.31 10.49 12.67
C ALA A 178 8.10 11.79 12.92
N HIS A 179 7.47 12.94 12.76
CA HIS A 179 8.10 14.24 13.03
C HIS A 179 8.00 14.68 14.49
N GLY A 180 7.33 13.92 15.35
CA GLY A 180 7.33 14.14 16.80
C GLY A 180 6.90 15.54 17.24
N ARG A 181 5.98 16.18 16.50
CA ARG A 181 5.59 17.57 16.79
C ARG A 181 4.76 17.61 18.09
N SER A 182 5.28 18.31 19.10
CA SER A 182 4.50 18.68 20.27
C SER A 182 3.41 19.68 19.89
N GLU A 183 2.22 19.51 20.46
CA GLU A 183 1.06 20.39 20.23
C GLU A 183 0.74 21.15 21.51
N LEU A 184 0.46 22.46 21.38
CA LEU A 184 -0.10 23.24 22.48
C LEU A 184 -1.62 23.05 22.49
N VAL A 185 -2.12 22.25 23.42
CA VAL A 185 -3.55 22.00 23.60
C VAL A 185 -4.09 22.90 24.70
N LYS A 186 -5.19 23.60 24.43
CA LYS A 186 -5.93 24.39 25.42
C LYS A 186 -7.34 23.84 25.51
N ASN A 187 -7.80 23.51 26.71
CA ASN A 187 -9.18 23.11 26.97
C ASN A 187 -9.72 23.92 28.17
N SER A 188 -10.97 24.38 28.06
CA SER A 188 -11.70 25.00 29.17
C SER A 188 -12.73 24.00 29.69
N PHE A 189 -12.70 23.72 30.98
CA PHE A 189 -13.64 22.81 31.61
C PHE A 189 -14.24 23.46 32.87
N THR A 190 -15.44 23.02 33.24
CA THR A 190 -16.11 23.42 34.47
C THR A 190 -16.34 22.17 35.31
N VAL A 191 -15.84 22.15 36.54
CA VAL A 191 -16.12 21.07 37.49
C VAL A 191 -17.37 21.45 38.27
N VAL A 192 -18.47 20.71 38.07
CA VAL A 192 -19.69 20.87 38.85
C VAL A 192 -19.59 19.96 40.07
N SER A 193 -19.49 20.55 41.26
CA SER A 193 -19.44 19.81 42.52
C SER A 193 -20.85 19.51 43.00
N ASP A 194 -21.27 18.24 42.96
CA ASP A 194 -22.63 17.83 43.35
C ASP A 194 -22.79 17.69 44.88
N THR A 195 -21.70 17.74 45.65
CA THR A 195 -21.72 17.65 47.12
C THR A 195 -20.65 18.53 47.76
N ASN A 196 -20.96 19.03 48.96
CA ASN A 196 -20.28 20.12 49.66
C ASN A 196 -18.94 19.75 50.34
N SER A 197 -18.13 18.86 49.77
CA SER A 197 -16.83 18.57 50.39
C SER A 197 -15.80 18.04 49.39
N HIS A 198 -15.01 18.99 48.89
CA HIS A 198 -13.71 18.85 48.22
C HIS A 198 -13.71 18.58 46.71
N PHE A 199 -12.94 19.43 46.02
CA PHE A 199 -12.51 19.22 44.64
C PHE A 199 -11.72 17.91 44.53
N SER A 200 -12.12 17.04 43.60
CA SER A 200 -11.37 15.85 43.24
C SER A 200 -10.56 16.12 41.98
N PRO A 201 -9.22 15.96 42.01
CA PRO A 201 -8.36 16.13 40.83
C PRO A 201 -8.76 15.23 39.64
N HIS A 202 -9.40 14.09 39.90
CA HIS A 202 -9.89 13.17 38.86
C HIS A 202 -11.05 13.73 38.03
N LEU A 203 -11.67 14.84 38.46
CA LEU A 203 -12.72 15.54 37.69
C LEU A 203 -12.13 16.49 36.64
N VAL A 204 -10.82 16.73 36.67
CA VAL A 204 -10.12 17.50 35.65
C VAL A 204 -9.88 16.59 34.44
N PRO A 205 -10.45 16.89 33.26
CA PRO A 205 -10.17 16.11 32.07
C PRO A 205 -8.71 16.28 31.64
N GLU A 206 -8.10 15.21 31.17
CA GLU A 206 -6.75 15.25 30.61
C GLU A 206 -6.75 16.05 29.30
N LEU A 207 -5.67 16.80 29.06
CA LEU A 207 -5.43 17.40 27.75
C LEU A 207 -5.03 16.31 26.77
N GLN A 208 -5.68 16.28 25.61
CA GLN A 208 -5.35 15.35 24.53
C GLN A 208 -4.94 16.13 23.29
N ALA A 209 -3.78 15.78 22.75
CA ALA A 209 -3.35 16.28 21.45
C ALA A 209 -4.20 15.69 20.33
N SER A 210 -4.34 16.42 19.23
CA SER A 210 -5.14 16.00 18.08
C SER A 210 -4.70 14.65 17.49
N TRP A 211 -3.40 14.34 17.59
CA TRP A 211 -2.87 13.05 17.16
C TRP A 211 -3.19 11.92 18.14
N GLN A 212 -3.35 12.19 19.45
CA GLN A 212 -3.74 11.16 20.43
C GLN A 212 -5.17 10.66 20.15
N GLU A 213 -6.09 11.57 19.84
CA GLU A 213 -7.46 11.22 19.46
C GLU A 213 -7.49 10.39 18.17
N LYS A 214 -6.75 10.82 17.14
CA LYS A 214 -6.61 10.08 15.88
C LYS A 214 -5.94 8.73 16.05
N CYS A 215 -5.07 8.59 17.05
CA CYS A 215 -4.42 7.34 17.42
C CYS A 215 -5.15 6.60 18.54
N SER A 216 -6.42 6.90 18.83
CA SER A 216 -7.23 6.00 19.67
C SER A 216 -7.36 4.63 19.00
N GLN A 217 -7.53 3.56 19.77
CA GLN A 217 -7.62 2.21 19.23
C GLN A 217 -8.76 2.08 18.21
N LYS A 218 -9.92 2.70 18.49
CA LYS A 218 -11.07 2.77 17.58
C LYS A 218 -10.71 3.40 16.24
N ASN A 219 -10.06 4.57 16.25
CA ASN A 219 -9.72 5.29 15.01
C ASN A 219 -8.62 4.57 14.23
N ALA A 220 -7.61 4.03 14.93
CA ALA A 220 -6.55 3.24 14.32
C ALA A 220 -7.10 1.96 13.68
N HIS A 221 -8.04 1.26 14.33
CA HIS A 221 -8.68 0.06 13.80
C HIS A 221 -9.55 0.36 12.57
N LYS A 222 -10.29 1.48 12.59
CA LYS A 222 -11.03 1.94 11.41
C LYS A 222 -10.08 2.19 10.24
N LEU A 223 -9.02 2.97 10.47
CA LEU A 223 -8.07 3.33 9.41
C LEU A 223 -7.33 2.10 8.85
N PHE A 224 -7.02 1.12 9.71
CA PHE A 224 -6.47 -0.17 9.30
C PHE A 224 -7.43 -0.93 8.38
N ASN A 225 -8.69 -1.07 8.78
CA ASN A 225 -9.71 -1.76 7.98
C ASN A 225 -9.94 -1.08 6.64
N ASP A 226 -10.11 0.25 6.65
CA ASP A 226 -10.29 1.04 5.43
C ASP A 226 -9.08 0.87 4.48
N SER A 227 -7.86 0.88 5.03
CA SER A 227 -6.63 0.64 4.26
C SER A 227 -6.58 -0.78 3.68
N CYS A 228 -7.07 -1.77 4.42
CA CYS A 228 -7.14 -3.15 3.95
C CYS A 228 -8.11 -3.30 2.77
N GLU A 229 -9.27 -2.64 2.83
CA GLU A 229 -10.24 -2.64 1.75
C GLU A 229 -9.69 -1.94 0.49
N ILE A 230 -8.97 -0.83 0.65
CA ILE A 230 -8.29 -0.17 -0.49
C ILE A 230 -7.27 -1.11 -1.14
N ILE A 231 -6.45 -1.82 -0.35
CA ILE A 231 -5.48 -2.80 -0.86
C ILE A 231 -6.20 -3.93 -1.62
N LYS A 232 -7.28 -4.49 -1.06
CA LYS A 232 -8.08 -5.52 -1.74
C LYS A 232 -8.66 -5.01 -3.05
N PHE A 233 -9.18 -3.79 -3.06
CA PHE A 233 -9.73 -3.14 -4.24
C PHE A 233 -8.67 -2.97 -5.34
N LEU A 234 -7.49 -2.44 -4.99
CA LEU A 234 -6.34 -2.33 -5.89
C LEU A 234 -5.91 -3.71 -6.42
N SER A 235 -5.83 -4.71 -5.53
CA SER A 235 -5.49 -6.08 -5.91
C SER A 235 -6.48 -6.69 -6.89
N ASN A 236 -7.76 -6.40 -6.72
CA ASN A 236 -8.81 -6.89 -7.59
C ASN A 236 -8.67 -6.28 -8.99
N LEU A 237 -8.57 -4.94 -9.06
CA LEU A 237 -8.44 -4.23 -10.34
C LEU A 237 -7.17 -4.59 -11.12
N ALA A 238 -6.04 -4.74 -10.44
CA ALA A 238 -4.76 -4.97 -11.09
C ALA A 238 -4.46 -6.46 -11.34
N PHE A 239 -4.87 -7.34 -10.42
CA PHE A 239 -4.36 -8.72 -10.32
C PHE A 239 -5.43 -9.79 -10.07
N GLY A 240 -6.73 -9.45 -10.15
CA GLY A 240 -7.82 -10.41 -9.96
C GLY A 240 -7.92 -10.95 -8.53
N ASN A 241 -7.45 -10.18 -7.54
CA ASN A 241 -7.57 -10.47 -6.11
C ASN A 241 -7.00 -11.83 -5.66
N LYS A 242 -5.87 -12.27 -6.24
CA LYS A 242 -5.12 -13.43 -5.70
C LYS A 242 -4.46 -13.07 -4.35
N TYR A 243 -5.28 -13.01 -3.30
CA TYR A 243 -4.91 -12.92 -1.89
C TYR A 243 -3.88 -11.82 -1.53
N PRO A 244 -4.31 -10.54 -1.38
CA PRO A 244 -3.41 -9.40 -1.20
C PRO A 244 -2.66 -9.36 0.15
N PHE A 245 -2.96 -10.26 1.08
CA PHE A 245 -2.31 -10.38 2.38
C PHE A 245 -1.74 -11.78 2.64
N ARG A 246 -1.55 -12.58 1.58
CA ARG A 246 -1.01 -13.93 1.68
C ARG A 246 0.46 -13.94 1.26
N MET A 247 1.29 -14.57 2.10
CA MET A 247 2.68 -14.85 1.72
C MET A 247 2.72 -15.78 0.50
N PRO A 248 3.55 -15.47 -0.51
CA PRO A 248 3.67 -16.32 -1.69
C PRO A 248 4.29 -17.67 -1.32
N THR A 249 4.05 -18.67 -2.16
CA THR A 249 4.65 -20.00 -1.99
C THR A 249 6.17 -19.92 -2.09
N GLN A 250 6.85 -20.67 -1.23
CA GLN A 250 8.29 -20.88 -1.29
C GLN A 250 8.56 -22.31 -1.77
N VAL A 251 9.55 -22.47 -2.63
CA VAL A 251 9.96 -23.77 -3.17
C VAL A 251 11.28 -24.16 -2.51
N GLY A 252 11.32 -25.37 -1.93
CA GLY A 252 12.53 -25.95 -1.36
C GLY A 252 12.89 -27.25 -2.06
N ALA A 253 14.18 -27.46 -2.30
CA ALA A 253 14.71 -28.70 -2.84
C ALA A 253 15.84 -29.23 -1.96
N PHE A 254 15.88 -30.55 -1.76
CA PHE A 254 16.84 -31.22 -0.88
C PHE A 254 17.46 -32.43 -1.59
N THR A 255 18.75 -32.66 -1.36
CA THR A 255 19.50 -33.82 -1.84
C THR A 255 20.16 -34.52 -0.65
N GLN A 256 20.17 -35.86 -0.68
CA GLN A 256 20.82 -36.69 0.32
C GLN A 256 22.31 -36.85 -0.01
N GLY A 257 23.16 -36.70 1.02
CA GLY A 257 24.61 -36.92 0.99
C GLY A 257 25.06 -38.04 1.90
#